data_AF-A0A498L469-F1
#
_entry.id   AF-A0A498L469-F1
#
_cell.length_a   1.000
_cell.length_b   1.000
_cell.length_c   1.000
_cell.angle_alpha   90.00
_cell.angle_beta   90.00
_cell.angle_gamma   90.00
#
_symmetry.space_group_name_H-M   'P 1'
#
loop_
_entity.id
_entity.type
_entity.pdbx_description
1 polymer ?
#
loop_
_entity_poly.entity_id
_entity_poly.type
_entity_poly.pdbx_seq_one_letter_code
_entity_poly.pdbx_strand_id
1 'polypeptide(L)'
;MSELRELAVSGAFALLAGVAVWPPVEALLYWRWLPGAAAAGDLIVLPVAVLSVSLGVGFAAATGIGPRRFLPGGMAAYLTGMALIEAALAPESPVHLVLYAAVLVALTAGVALGVAASGPMRPASSPRD
;
A
#
# COMPACT_ATOMS: atom_id res chain seq x y z
N MET A 1 12.36 -3.13 -15.67
CA MET A 1 12.88 -4.43 -15.17
C MET A 1 12.21 -5.52 -16.00
N SER A 2 12.33 -6.83 -15.71
CA SER A 2 11.43 -7.79 -16.35
C SER A 2 10.02 -7.66 -15.75
N GLU A 3 9.00 -7.91 -16.55
CA GLU A 3 7.58 -7.88 -16.15
C GLU A 3 7.31 -8.73 -14.90
N LEU A 4 7.87 -9.94 -14.87
CA LEU A 4 7.76 -10.85 -13.73
C LEU A 4 8.39 -10.28 -12.47
N ARG A 5 9.53 -9.58 -12.60
CA ARG A 5 10.20 -8.95 -11.46
C ARG A 5 9.39 -7.77 -10.92
N GLU A 6 8.76 -6.99 -11.79
CA GLU A 6 7.89 -5.88 -11.38
C GLU A 6 6.67 -6.39 -10.60
N LEU A 7 6.01 -7.43 -11.10
CA LEU A 7 4.92 -8.12 -10.40
C LEU A 7 5.35 -8.63 -9.02
N ALA A 8 6.49 -9.31 -8.95
CA ALA A 8 7.00 -9.87 -7.70
C ALA A 8 7.35 -8.77 -6.68
N VAL A 9 8.02 -7.70 -7.11
CA VAL A 9 8.37 -6.57 -6.24
C VAL A 9 7.12 -5.83 -5.77
N SER A 10 6.15 -5.59 -6.65
CA SER A 10 4.87 -4.97 -6.28
C SER A 10 4.07 -5.83 -5.30
N GLY A 11 4.01 -7.15 -5.53
CA GLY A 11 3.34 -8.06 -4.62
C GLY A 11 4.02 -8.13 -3.25
N ALA A 12 5.34 -8.30 -3.22
CA ALA A 12 6.11 -8.32 -1.97
C ALA A 12 5.94 -7.01 -1.18
N PHE A 13 6.01 -5.87 -1.87
CA PHE A 13 5.78 -4.57 -1.24
C PHE A 13 4.36 -4.44 -0.71
N ALA A 14 3.32 -4.77 -1.49
CA ALA A 14 1.94 -4.66 -1.06
C ALA A 14 1.66 -5.55 0.17
N LEU A 15 2.23 -6.76 0.20
CA LEU A 15 2.11 -7.67 1.33
C LEU A 15 2.76 -7.08 2.59
N LEU A 16 4.02 -6.64 2.48
CA LEU A 16 4.77 -6.07 3.61
C LEU A 16 4.16 -4.77 4.11
N ALA A 17 3.74 -3.88 3.20
CA ALA A 17 3.07 -2.64 3.54
C ALA A 17 1.72 -2.92 4.22
N GLY A 18 0.94 -3.89 3.72
CA GLY A 18 -0.32 -4.30 4.35
C GLY A 18 -0.10 -4.75 5.80
N VAL A 19 0.83 -5.69 6.02
CA VAL A 19 1.15 -6.20 7.36
C VAL A 19 1.71 -5.10 8.27
N ALA A 20 2.56 -4.21 7.74
CA ALA A 20 3.18 -3.14 8.52
C ALA A 20 2.18 -2.03 8.90
N VAL A 21 1.24 -1.70 8.03
CA VAL A 21 0.25 -0.64 8.30
C VAL A 21 -0.87 -1.18 9.19
N TRP A 22 -1.33 -2.40 8.92
CA TRP A 22 -2.39 -3.05 9.66
C TRP A 22 -2.06 -4.53 9.90
N PRO A 23 -1.36 -4.86 11.00
CA PRO A 23 -1.06 -6.24 11.36
C PRO A 23 -2.32 -7.11 11.50
N PRO A 24 -2.28 -8.38 11.08
CA PRO A 24 -3.45 -9.27 11.14
C PRO A 24 -3.77 -9.74 12.57
N VAL A 25 -2.82 -9.58 13.49
CA VAL A 25 -2.98 -9.91 14.89
C VAL A 25 -3.18 -8.63 15.68
N GLU A 26 -4.32 -8.53 16.37
CA GLU A 26 -4.69 -7.34 17.13
C GLU A 26 -3.65 -6.91 18.17
N ALA A 27 -2.97 -7.87 18.80
CA ALA A 27 -1.90 -7.61 19.77
C ALA A 27 -0.69 -6.87 19.16
N LEU A 28 -0.52 -6.95 17.84
CA LEU A 28 0.55 -6.29 17.09
C LEU A 28 0.14 -4.92 16.54
N LEU A 29 -1.12 -4.49 16.73
CA LEU A 29 -1.57 -3.15 16.35
C LEU A 29 -0.85 -2.11 17.21
N TYR A 30 0.30 -1.65 16.71
CA TYR A 30 1.16 -0.70 17.42
C TYR A 30 0.44 0.63 17.70
N TRP A 31 -0.58 0.96 16.91
CA TRP A 31 -1.44 2.11 17.15
C TRP A 31 -2.12 2.08 18.53
N ARG A 32 -2.36 0.91 19.13
CA ARG A 32 -2.91 0.79 20.49
C ARG A 32 -2.03 1.44 21.57
N TRP A 33 -0.74 1.60 21.29
CA TRP A 33 0.22 2.23 22.20
C TRP A 33 0.32 3.76 22.00
N LEU A 34 -0.36 4.32 21.00
CA LEU A 34 -0.39 5.77 20.81
C LEU A 34 -1.34 6.43 21.82
N PRO A 35 -0.89 7.51 22.49
CA PRO A 35 -1.78 8.31 23.35
C PRO A 35 -3.01 8.75 22.56
N GLY A 36 -4.20 8.43 23.07
CA GLY A 36 -5.47 8.80 22.43
C GLY A 36 -6.00 7.81 21.38
N ALA A 37 -5.31 6.69 21.10
CA ALA A 37 -5.79 5.70 20.14
C ALA A 37 -7.15 5.09 20.51
N ALA A 38 -7.38 4.85 21.80
CA ALA A 38 -8.69 4.40 22.29
C ALA A 38 -9.80 5.45 22.07
N ALA A 39 -9.47 6.73 22.08
CA ALA A 39 -10.40 7.82 21.80
C ALA A 39 -10.58 8.06 20.29
N ALA A 40 -9.60 7.66 19.46
CA ALA A 40 -9.67 7.79 18.02
C ALA A 40 -10.72 6.85 17.40
N GLY A 41 -10.91 5.64 17.94
CA GLY A 41 -11.86 4.67 17.38
C GLY A 41 -11.65 4.49 15.87
N ASP A 42 -12.70 4.71 15.08
CA ASP A 42 -12.68 4.61 13.62
C ASP A 42 -11.78 5.66 12.94
N LEU A 43 -11.41 6.76 13.62
CA LEU A 43 -10.51 7.78 13.06
C LEU A 43 -9.12 7.23 12.75
N ILE A 44 -8.73 6.07 13.30
CA ILE A 44 -7.46 5.39 12.99
C ILE A 44 -7.34 5.00 11.51
N VAL A 45 -8.47 4.91 10.79
CA VAL A 45 -8.48 4.63 9.34
C VAL A 45 -7.83 5.77 8.55
N LEU A 46 -7.93 7.02 9.01
CA LEU A 46 -7.34 8.17 8.32
C LEU A 46 -5.80 8.11 8.27
N PRO A 47 -5.06 8.00 9.39
CA PRO A 47 -3.60 7.89 9.34
C PRO A 47 -3.15 6.63 8.59
N VAL A 48 -3.89 5.52 8.67
CA VAL A 48 -3.63 4.30 7.90
C VAL A 48 -3.75 4.55 6.39
N ALA A 49 -4.81 5.23 5.95
CA ALA A 49 -4.99 5.61 4.56
C ALA A 49 -3.89 6.56 4.09
N VAL A 50 -3.57 7.59 4.87
CA VAL A 50 -2.49 8.55 4.56
C VAL A 50 -1.14 7.87 4.46
N LEU A 51 -0.82 6.97 5.40
CA LEU A 51 0.42 6.21 5.39
C LEU A 51 0.48 5.28 4.17
N SER A 52 -0.61 4.59 3.85
CA SER A 52 -0.71 3.71 2.68
C SER A 52 -0.50 4.48 1.37
N VAL A 53 -1.14 5.64 1.21
CA VAL A 53 -0.93 6.50 0.04
C VAL A 53 0.52 6.96 -0.02
N SER A 54 1.09 7.42 1.09
CA SER A 54 2.48 7.90 1.16
C SER A 54 3.48 6.80 0.79
N LEU A 55 3.25 5.57 1.27
CA LEU A 55 4.03 4.39 0.90
C LEU A 55 3.93 4.11 -0.60
N GLY A 56 2.73 4.19 -1.18
CA GLY A 56 2.53 4.04 -2.62
C GLY A 56 3.29 5.08 -3.44
N VAL A 57 3.25 6.36 -3.02
CA VAL A 57 4.03 7.44 -3.65
C VAL A 57 5.53 7.15 -3.57
N GLY A 58 6.03 6.80 -2.39
CA GLY A 58 7.44 6.46 -2.18
C GLY A 58 7.89 5.26 -3.00
N PHE A 59 7.05 4.23 -3.13
CA PHE A 59 7.30 3.07 -3.98
C PHE A 59 7.42 3.45 -5.45
N ALA A 60 6.47 4.25 -5.96
CA ALA A 60 6.53 4.72 -7.35
C ALA A 60 7.79 5.55 -7.61
N ALA A 61 8.14 6.46 -6.69
CA ALA A 61 9.34 7.27 -6.79
C ALA A 61 10.63 6.43 -6.77
N ALA A 62 10.68 5.38 -5.94
CA ALA A 62 11.87 4.54 -5.79
C ALA A 62 12.05 3.53 -6.94
N THR A 63 10.96 3.08 -7.56
CA THR A 63 11.01 1.95 -8.52
C THR A 63 10.64 2.33 -9.95
N GLY A 64 9.94 3.45 -10.17
CA GLY A 64 9.35 3.81 -11.46
C GLY A 64 8.18 2.91 -11.90
N ILE A 65 7.72 1.98 -11.05
CA ILE A 65 6.64 1.05 -11.38
C ILE A 65 5.30 1.80 -11.31
N GLY A 66 4.55 1.78 -12.42
CA GLY A 66 3.23 2.40 -12.50
C GLY A 66 2.07 1.52 -12.01
N PRO A 67 0.87 2.11 -11.84
CA PRO A 67 -0.27 1.43 -11.23
C PRO A 67 -0.73 0.19 -12.02
N ARG A 68 -0.56 0.19 -13.35
CA ARG A 68 -0.91 -0.96 -14.22
C ARG A 68 -0.08 -2.21 -13.96
N ARG A 69 1.17 -2.05 -13.51
CA ARG A 69 2.09 -3.15 -13.16
C ARG A 69 2.00 -3.48 -11.67
N PHE A 70 1.75 -2.46 -10.85
CA PHE A 70 1.55 -2.62 -9.41
C PHE A 70 0.31 -3.45 -9.07
N LEU A 71 -0.83 -3.12 -9.65
CA LEU A 71 -2.13 -3.65 -9.24
C LEU A 71 -2.22 -5.19 -9.34
N PRO A 72 -1.81 -5.86 -10.43
CA PRO A 72 -1.89 -7.32 -10.49
C PRO A 72 -0.98 -8.02 -9.45
N GLY A 73 0.21 -7.48 -9.20
CA GLY A 73 1.11 -8.00 -8.16
C GLY A 73 0.51 -7.80 -6.76
N GLY A 74 -0.06 -6.62 -6.50
CA GLY A 74 -0.76 -6.31 -5.25
C GLY A 74 -2.02 -7.16 -5.04
N MET A 75 -2.80 -7.45 -6.10
CA MET A 75 -3.95 -8.35 -6.04
C MET A 75 -3.53 -9.79 -5.69
N ALA A 76 -2.47 -10.29 -6.33
CA ALA A 76 -1.94 -11.62 -6.00
C ALA A 76 -1.47 -11.70 -4.54
N ALA A 77 -0.81 -10.65 -4.05
CA ALA A 77 -0.39 -10.53 -2.66
C ALA A 77 -1.59 -10.45 -1.69
N TYR A 78 -2.62 -9.67 -2.03
CA TYR A 78 -3.87 -9.61 -1.26
C TYR A 78 -4.51 -10.98 -1.13
N LEU A 79 -4.76 -11.68 -2.24
CA LEU A 79 -5.38 -13.01 -2.22
C LEU A 79 -4.55 -14.03 -1.43
N THR A 80 -3.23 -14.00 -1.62
CA THR A 80 -2.30 -14.87 -0.88
C THR A 80 -2.31 -14.56 0.61
N GLY A 81 -2.23 -13.28 0.98
CA GLY A 81 -2.28 -12.81 2.35
C GLY A 81 -3.59 -13.20 3.03
N MET A 82 -4.72 -13.07 2.33
CA MET A 82 -6.03 -13.43 2.87
C MET A 82 -6.14 -14.95 3.07
N ALA A 83 -5.66 -15.75 2.11
CA ALA A 83 -5.61 -17.20 2.27
C ALA A 83 -4.74 -17.64 3.46
N LEU A 84 -3.59 -16.98 3.66
CA LEU A 84 -2.72 -17.26 4.80
C LEU A 84 -3.33 -16.83 6.13
N ILE A 85 -3.97 -15.67 6.19
CA ILE A 85 -4.67 -15.19 7.39
C ILE A 85 -5.82 -16.13 7.76
N GLU A 86 -6.64 -16.50 6.77
CA GLU A 86 -7.75 -17.45 6.97
C GLU A 86 -7.23 -18.78 7.51
N ALA A 87 -6.18 -19.33 6.90
CA ALA A 87 -5.60 -20.62 7.30
C ALA A 87 -4.92 -20.58 8.68
N ALA A 88 -4.27 -19.48 9.05
CA ALA A 88 -3.45 -19.40 10.26
C ALA A 88 -4.20 -18.84 11.47
N LEU A 89 -5.14 -17.93 11.25
CA LEU A 89 -5.81 -17.17 12.32
C LEU A 89 -7.30 -17.48 12.43
N ALA A 90 -7.90 -18.19 11.46
CA ALA A 90 -9.31 -18.59 11.41
C ALA A 90 -10.25 -17.47 11.93
N PRO A 91 -10.18 -16.28 11.33
CA PRO A 91 -10.71 -15.11 11.98
C PRO A 91 -12.25 -15.05 11.85
N GLU A 92 -12.92 -14.53 12.87
CA GLU A 92 -14.39 -14.68 12.99
C GLU A 92 -15.20 -13.70 12.11
N SER A 93 -14.59 -12.71 11.47
CA SER A 93 -15.30 -11.59 10.81
C SER A 93 -14.64 -11.17 9.50
N PRO A 94 -15.38 -10.96 8.40
CA PRO A 94 -14.78 -10.62 7.09
C PRO A 94 -14.13 -9.22 7.02
N VAL A 95 -14.07 -8.47 8.12
CA VAL A 95 -13.55 -7.10 8.19
C VAL A 95 -12.11 -6.99 7.68
N HIS A 96 -11.24 -7.98 7.92
CA HIS A 96 -9.87 -7.94 7.43
C HIS A 96 -9.81 -7.95 5.90
N LEU A 97 -10.69 -8.69 5.21
CA LEU A 97 -10.78 -8.66 3.74
C LEU A 97 -10.99 -7.23 3.24
N VAL A 98 -11.97 -6.53 3.82
CA VAL A 98 -12.33 -5.16 3.44
C VAL A 98 -11.21 -4.19 3.76
N LEU A 99 -10.60 -4.30 4.96
CA LEU A 99 -9.50 -3.42 5.38
C LEU A 99 -8.26 -3.59 4.52
N TYR A 100 -7.82 -4.82 4.25
CA TYR A 100 -6.67 -5.06 3.39
C TYR A 100 -6.94 -4.68 1.92
N ALA A 101 -8.18 -4.82 1.44
CA ALA A 101 -8.58 -4.30 0.14
C ALA A 101 -8.49 -2.77 0.10
N ALA A 102 -8.96 -2.07 1.15
CA ALA A 102 -8.84 -0.62 1.26
C ALA A 102 -7.38 -0.15 1.30
N VAL A 103 -6.51 -0.88 2.02
CA VAL A 103 -5.05 -0.62 2.02
C VAL A 103 -4.47 -0.79 0.62
N LEU A 104 -4.83 -1.85 -0.11
CA LEU A 104 -4.37 -2.06 -1.49
C LEU A 104 -4.83 -0.94 -2.42
N VAL A 105 -6.07 -0.47 -2.29
CA VAL A 105 -6.60 0.67 -3.05
C VAL A 105 -5.80 1.93 -2.74
N ALA A 106 -5.55 2.22 -1.46
CA ALA A 106 -4.78 3.39 -1.03
C ALA A 106 -3.32 3.36 -1.53
N LEU A 107 -2.66 2.19 -1.47
CA LEU A 107 -1.33 1.99 -2.03
C LEU A 107 -1.34 2.24 -3.55
N THR A 108 -2.31 1.68 -4.27
CA THR A 108 -2.44 1.86 -5.73
C THR A 108 -2.69 3.32 -6.10
N ALA A 109 -3.52 4.03 -5.32
CA ALA A 109 -3.74 5.46 -5.49
C ALA A 109 -2.45 6.26 -5.25
N GLY A 110 -1.68 5.92 -4.22
CA GLY A 110 -0.36 6.49 -3.97
C GLY A 110 0.60 6.28 -5.13
N VAL A 111 0.65 5.07 -5.69
CA VAL A 111 1.47 4.78 -6.87
C VAL A 111 1.05 5.65 -8.07
N ALA A 112 -0.25 5.78 -8.33
CA ALA A 112 -0.76 6.62 -9.40
C ALA A 112 -0.39 8.11 -9.20
N LEU A 113 -0.48 8.61 -7.97
CA LEU A 113 -0.07 9.97 -7.62
C LEU A 113 1.44 10.18 -7.78
N GLY A 114 2.27 9.23 -7.33
CA GLY A 114 3.73 9.31 -7.46
C GLY A 114 4.19 9.36 -8.92
N VAL A 115 3.56 8.57 -9.79
CA VAL A 115 3.82 8.62 -11.24
C VAL A 115 3.38 9.96 -11.84
N ALA A 116 2.19 10.45 -11.48
CA ALA A 116 1.68 11.73 -11.99
C ALA A 116 2.55 12.92 -11.57
N ALA A 117 3.07 12.91 -10.33
CA ALA A 117 3.97 13.93 -9.82
C ALA A 117 5.35 13.91 -10.51
N SER A 118 5.74 12.77 -11.09
CA SER A 118 7.01 12.58 -11.80
C SER A 118 6.94 12.91 -13.30
N GLY A 119 5.94 13.69 -13.73
CA GLY A 119 5.67 14.03 -15.13
C GLY A 119 6.87 14.58 -15.93
N PRO A 120 6.80 14.58 -17.28
CA PRO A 120 7.94 14.77 -18.15
C PRO A 120 8.68 16.07 -17.82
N MET A 121 9.94 15.92 -17.42
CA MET A 121 10.88 17.00 -17.18
C MET A 121 10.82 17.99 -18.35
N ARG A 122 10.31 19.21 -18.09
CA ARG A 122 10.24 20.27 -19.10
C ARG A 122 11.65 20.46 -19.67
N PRO A 123 11.85 20.37 -21.01
CA PRO A 123 13.16 20.65 -21.58
C PRO A 123 13.58 22.05 -21.17
N ALA A 124 14.82 22.17 -20.68
CA ALA A 124 15.42 23.46 -20.34
C ALA A 124 15.24 24.39 -21.53
N SER A 125 14.61 25.55 -21.29
CA SER A 125 14.51 26.58 -22.31
C SER A 125 15.92 26.95 -22.74
N SER A 126 16.27 26.63 -23.99
CA SER A 126 17.47 27.17 -24.64
C SER A 126 17.47 28.69 -24.43
N PRO A 127 18.58 29.29 -23.98
CA PRO A 127 18.77 30.72 -24.10
C PRO A 127 18.54 31.08 -25.58
N ARG A 128 17.67 32.04 -25.84
CA ARG A 128 17.56 32.63 -27.17
C ARG A 128 18.69 33.63 -27.29
N ASP A 129 19.66 33.32 -28.14
CA ASP A 129 20.63 34.28 -28.68
C ASP A 129 19.98 35.09 -29.81
#